data_AF-A0A929ZD09-F1
#
_entry.id   AF-A0A929ZD09-F1
#
_cell.length_a   1.000
_cell.length_b   1.000
_cell.length_c   1.000
_cell.angle_alpha   90.00
_cell.angle_beta   90.00
_cell.angle_gamma   90.00
#
_symmetry.space_group_name_H-M   'P 1'
#
loop_
_entity.id
_entity.type
_entity.pdbx_description
1 polymer ?
#
loop_
_entity_poly.entity_id
_entity_poly.type
_entity_poly.pdbx_seq_one_letter_code
_entity_poly.pdbx_strand_id
1 'polypeptide(L)'
;MGKIIDISAKLVNEPKFLQVAEGKTYKVDDRKNTVLQMNAILNEGAASAEGIDKAIKLGLGEEAFKEIEAMELSITAYQSLFIGMMALVTDKSFEEMEKTFRNTTA
;
A
#
# COMPACT_ATOMS: atom_id res chain seq x y z
N MET A 1 -21.71 34.37 -13.90
CA MET A 1 -22.45 33.12 -13.62
C MET A 1 -21.41 32.03 -13.39
N GLY A 2 -21.27 31.54 -12.15
CA GLY A 2 -20.30 30.49 -11.82
C GLY A 2 -20.86 29.11 -12.18
N LYS A 3 -20.10 28.30 -12.90
CA LYS A 3 -20.43 26.89 -13.10
C LYS A 3 -20.02 26.12 -11.85
N ILE A 4 -20.98 25.48 -11.19
CA ILE A 4 -20.71 24.51 -10.12
C ILE A 4 -20.53 23.15 -10.78
N ILE A 5 -19.38 22.52 -10.54
CA ILE A 5 -19.11 21.14 -10.95
C ILE A 5 -19.30 20.27 -9.70
N ASP A 6 -20.28 19.37 -9.71
CA ASP A 6 -20.44 18.37 -8.66
C ASP A 6 -19.42 17.24 -8.86
N ILE A 7 -18.53 17.07 -7.87
CA ILE A 7 -17.53 16.00 -7.84
C ILE A 7 -17.80 15.03 -6.69
N SER A 8 -18.97 15.13 -6.04
CA SER A 8 -19.35 14.35 -4.85
C SER A 8 -19.27 12.84 -5.13
N ALA A 9 -19.67 12.43 -6.33
CA ALA A 9 -19.57 11.05 -6.82
C ALA A 9 -18.13 10.55 -7.06
N LYS A 10 -17.13 11.45 -7.17
CA LYS A 10 -15.71 11.09 -7.30
C LYS A 10 -14.97 11.03 -5.96
N LEU A 11 -15.61 11.47 -4.88
CA LEU A 11 -15.05 11.47 -3.52
C LEU A 11 -15.43 10.20 -2.74
N VAL A 12 -15.88 9.15 -3.43
CA VAL A 12 -16.24 7.87 -2.79
C VAL A 12 -14.95 7.16 -2.37
N ASN A 13 -14.80 6.96 -1.06
CA ASN A 13 -13.67 6.22 -0.50
C ASN A 13 -14.04 4.73 -0.47
N GLU A 14 -13.82 4.04 -1.58
CA GLU A 14 -14.06 2.59 -1.65
C GLU A 14 -13.07 1.85 -0.75
N PRO A 15 -13.53 1.02 0.19
CA PRO A 15 -12.63 0.27 1.06
C PRO A 15 -11.83 -0.74 0.24
N LYS A 16 -10.51 -0.59 0.24
CA LYS A 16 -9.59 -1.49 -0.45
C LYS A 16 -9.13 -2.59 0.50
N PHE A 17 -9.11 -3.83 0.01
CA PHE A 17 -8.71 -5.00 0.78
C PHE A 17 -7.51 -5.67 0.09
N LEU A 18 -6.45 -5.93 0.87
CA LEU A 18 -5.27 -6.64 0.42
C LEU A 18 -5.33 -8.07 0.94
N GLN A 19 -5.31 -9.04 0.03
CA GLN A 19 -5.15 -10.44 0.40
C GLN A 19 -3.66 -10.76 0.47
N VAL A 20 -3.19 -11.14 1.65
CA VAL A 20 -1.76 -11.40 1.89
C VAL A 20 -1.43 -12.89 1.89
N ALA A 21 -2.42 -13.74 2.19
CA ALA A 21 -2.33 -15.19 2.15
C ALA A 21 -3.73 -15.79 1.97
N GLU A 22 -3.83 -17.10 1.73
CA GLU A 22 -5.12 -17.80 1.68
C GLU A 22 -5.91 -17.55 2.98
N GLY A 23 -7.07 -16.90 2.85
CA GLY A 23 -7.94 -16.56 3.98
C GLY A 23 -7.48 -15.36 4.83
N LYS A 24 -6.33 -14.73 4.54
CA LYS A 24 -5.86 -13.53 5.23
C LYS A 24 -6.06 -12.29 4.37
N THR A 25 -7.19 -11.63 4.56
CA THR A 25 -7.53 -10.37 3.90
C THR A 25 -7.57 -9.24 4.90
N TYR A 26 -6.76 -8.21 4.66
CA TYR A 26 -6.69 -7.05 5.54
C TYR A 26 -7.19 -5.80 4.81
N LYS A 27 -7.89 -4.95 5.56
CA LYS A 27 -8.33 -3.66 5.04
C LYS A 27 -7.12 -2.72 4.95
N VAL A 28 -6.95 -2.10 3.79
CA VAL A 28 -5.92 -1.10 3.56
C VAL A 28 -6.49 0.28 3.87
N ASP A 29 -5.79 1.07 4.68
CA ASP A 29 -6.05 2.49 4.87
C ASP A 29 -5.51 3.26 3.65
N ASP A 30 -6.41 3.67 2.77
CA ASP A 30 -6.12 4.42 1.55
C ASP A 30 -6.24 5.94 1.75
N ARG A 31 -6.31 6.42 2.99
CA ARG A 31 -6.46 7.85 3.26
C ARG A 31 -5.24 8.60 2.76
N LYS A 32 -5.46 9.82 2.24
CA LYS A 32 -4.41 10.71 1.72
C LYS A 32 -3.14 10.74 2.59
N ASN A 33 -3.29 10.85 3.91
CA ASN A 33 -2.15 10.92 4.82
C ASN A 33 -1.34 9.62 4.82
N THR A 34 -2.00 8.47 4.89
CA THR A 34 -1.37 7.14 4.83
C THR A 34 -0.62 6.97 3.52
N VAL A 35 -1.27 7.29 2.39
CA VAL A 35 -0.67 7.20 1.05
C VAL A 35 0.55 8.12 0.91
N LEU A 36 0.49 9.34 1.45
CA LEU A 36 1.62 10.27 1.46
C LEU A 36 2.79 9.72 2.28
N GLN A 37 2.52 9.15 3.45
CA GLN A 37 3.57 8.54 4.28
C GLN A 37 4.20 7.32 3.60
N MET A 38 3.39 6.47 2.96
CA MET A 38 3.88 5.32 2.21
C MET A 38 4.73 5.74 0.99
N ASN A 39 4.33 6.79 0.27
CA ASN A 39 5.15 7.36 -0.81
C ASN A 39 6.44 8.00 -0.29
N ALA A 40 6.42 8.62 0.89
CA ALA A 40 7.63 9.15 1.52
C ALA A 40 8.61 8.02 1.84
N ILE A 41 8.11 6.93 2.44
CA ILE A 41 8.91 5.72 2.69
C ILE A 41 9.49 5.15 1.39
N LEU A 42 8.72 5.16 0.31
CA LEU A 42 9.19 4.76 -1.02
C LEU A 42 10.37 5.64 -1.47
N ASN A 43 10.23 6.96 -1.40
CA ASN A 43 11.25 7.90 -1.86
C ASN A 43 12.48 7.97 -0.94
N GLU A 44 12.34 7.73 0.36
CA GLU A 44 13.45 7.73 1.32
C GLU A 44 14.34 6.46 1.23
N GLY A 45 13.88 5.42 0.54
CA GLY A 45 14.65 4.17 0.37
C GLY A 45 13.77 2.92 0.38
N ALA A 46 12.72 2.93 -0.46
CA ALA A 46 11.61 1.98 -0.61
C ALA A 46 11.85 0.49 -0.36
N ALA A 47 13.07 0.00 -0.55
CA ALA A 47 13.39 -1.41 -0.55
C ALA A 47 14.07 -1.89 0.74
N SER A 48 14.21 -1.01 1.74
CA SER A 48 14.72 -1.39 3.06
C SER A 48 13.65 -2.16 3.82
N ALA A 49 14.03 -3.25 4.51
CA ALA A 49 13.10 -4.05 5.32
C ALA A 49 12.29 -3.17 6.30
N GLU A 50 12.95 -2.24 6.98
CA GLU A 50 12.30 -1.30 7.90
C GLU A 50 11.26 -0.39 7.24
N GLY A 51 11.51 0.03 6.00
CA GLY A 51 10.57 0.85 5.24
C GLY A 51 9.31 0.08 4.89
N ILE A 52 9.48 -1.15 4.41
CA ILE A 52 8.37 -2.05 4.08
C ILE A 52 7.54 -2.34 5.32
N ASP A 53 8.16 -2.66 6.46
CA ASP A 53 7.47 -2.92 7.72
C ASP A 53 6.65 -1.73 8.18
N LYS A 54 7.25 -0.53 8.13
CA LYS A 54 6.58 0.71 8.51
C LYS A 54 5.39 1.01 7.59
N ALA A 55 5.53 0.78 6.29
CA ALA A 55 4.46 0.98 5.33
C ALA A 55 3.31 -0.01 5.55
N ILE A 56 3.60 -1.30 5.72
CA ILE A 56 2.59 -2.33 6.00
C ILE A 56 1.86 -2.01 7.30
N LYS A 57 2.58 -1.62 8.35
CA LYS A 57 2.00 -1.18 9.63
C LYS A 57 1.12 0.06 9.49
N LEU A 58 1.48 1.01 8.63
CA LEU A 58 0.66 2.19 8.32
C LEU A 58 -0.60 1.86 7.53
N GLY A 59 -0.50 0.98 6.52
CA GLY A 59 -1.61 0.65 5.62
C GLY A 59 -2.55 -0.42 6.15
N LEU A 60 -2.04 -1.48 6.78
CA LEU A 60 -2.84 -2.60 7.31
C LEU A 60 -3.10 -2.51 8.82
N GLY A 61 -2.32 -1.69 9.53
CA GLY A 61 -2.35 -1.59 10.99
C GLY A 61 -1.38 -2.54 11.70
N GLU A 62 -1.18 -2.32 13.00
CA GLU A 62 -0.24 -3.09 13.83
C GLU A 62 -0.64 -4.55 14.01
N GLU A 63 -1.93 -4.85 14.11
CA GLU A 63 -2.42 -6.21 14.33
C GLU A 63 -2.13 -7.09 13.10
N ALA A 64 -2.51 -6.62 11.92
CA ALA A 64 -2.23 -7.30 10.66
C ALA A 64 -0.73 -7.46 10.42
N PHE A 65 0.07 -6.43 10.73
CA PHE A 65 1.52 -6.50 10.60
C PHE A 65 2.12 -7.61 11.48
N LYS A 66 1.74 -7.70 12.76
CA LYS A 66 2.22 -8.77 13.66
C LYS A 66 1.85 -10.16 13.17
N GLU A 67 0.67 -10.33 12.59
CA GLU A 67 0.27 -11.60 12.00
C GLU A 67 1.12 -11.99 10.79
N ILE A 68 1.52 -11.01 9.96
CA ILE A 68 2.39 -11.23 8.81
C ILE A 68 3.82 -11.52 9.27
N GLU A 69 4.29 -10.82 10.31
CA GLU A 69 5.59 -11.07 10.98
C GLU A 69 5.68 -12.48 11.54
N ALA A 70 4.62 -12.95 12.21
CA ALA A 70 4.52 -14.30 12.73
C ALA A 70 4.49 -15.40 11.64
N MET A 71 4.27 -15.05 10.37
CA MET A 71 4.33 -16.00 9.25
C MET A 71 5.76 -16.24 8.73
N GLU A 72 6.75 -15.53 9.27
CA GLU A 72 8.18 -15.68 8.90
C GLU A 72 8.41 -15.65 7.37
N LEU A 73 7.65 -14.80 6.68
CA LEU A 73 7.73 -14.67 5.22
C LEU A 73 9.07 -14.07 4.79
N SER A 74 9.53 -14.44 3.59
CA SER A 74 10.76 -13.88 3.02
C SER A 74 10.61 -12.39 2.72
N ILE A 75 11.71 -11.65 2.74
CA ILE A 75 11.71 -10.21 2.39
C ILE A 75 11.09 -9.92 1.02
N THR A 76 11.20 -10.87 0.08
CA THR A 76 10.55 -10.78 -1.24
C THR A 76 9.03 -10.81 -1.14
N ALA A 77 8.46 -11.64 -0.26
CA ALA A 77 7.03 -11.64 -0.01
C ALA A 77 6.56 -10.32 0.61
N TYR A 78 7.34 -9.76 1.54
CA TYR A 78 7.08 -8.42 2.11
C TYR A 78 7.11 -7.32 1.05
N GLN A 79 8.06 -7.38 0.12
CA GLN A 79 8.11 -6.47 -1.03
C GLN A 79 6.85 -6.60 -1.89
N SER A 80 6.41 -7.83 -2.21
CA SER A 80 5.16 -8.06 -2.93
C SER A 80 3.95 -7.51 -2.19
N LEU A 81 3.88 -7.67 -0.87
CA LEU A 81 2.80 -7.10 -0.05
C LEU A 81 2.76 -5.59 -0.15
N PHE A 82 3.91 -4.95 0.01
CA PHE A 82 4.02 -3.50 -0.11
C PHE A 82 3.65 -3.01 -1.51
N ILE A 83 4.11 -3.68 -2.57
CA ILE A 83 3.76 -3.37 -3.96
C ILE A 83 2.25 -3.48 -4.18
N GLY A 84 1.62 -4.56 -3.70
CA GLY A 84 0.16 -4.75 -3.81
C GLY A 84 -0.63 -3.72 -3.03
N MET A 85 -0.17 -3.35 -1.85
CA MET A 85 -0.76 -2.29 -1.04
C MET A 85 -0.64 -0.93 -1.73
N MET A 86 0.55 -0.61 -2.28
CA MET A 86 0.79 0.59 -3.07
C MET A 86 -0.08 0.63 -4.33
N ALA A 87 -0.25 -0.52 -5.01
CA ALA A 87 -1.09 -0.66 -6.18
C ALA A 87 -2.55 -0.33 -5.84
N LEU A 88 -3.05 -0.87 -4.73
CA LEU A 88 -4.37 -0.54 -4.22
C LEU A 88 -4.50 0.95 -3.94
N VAL A 89 -3.61 1.57 -3.16
CA VAL A 89 -3.77 3.00 -2.81
C VAL A 89 -3.52 3.97 -3.97
N THR A 90 -2.72 3.59 -4.97
CA THR A 90 -2.44 4.41 -6.16
C THR A 90 -3.40 4.13 -7.31
N ASP A 91 -4.33 3.18 -7.14
CA ASP A 91 -5.26 2.73 -8.18
C ASP A 91 -4.54 2.20 -9.44
N LYS A 92 -3.34 1.64 -9.23
CA LYS A 92 -2.50 1.06 -10.28
C LYS A 92 -2.57 -0.45 -10.25
N SER A 93 -2.20 -1.07 -11.35
CA SER A 93 -2.04 -2.53 -11.38
C SER A 93 -0.81 -2.95 -10.57
N PHE A 94 -0.85 -4.15 -9.99
CA PHE A 94 0.30 -4.74 -9.29
C PHE A 94 1.57 -4.71 -10.16
N GLU A 95 1.46 -5.10 -11.44
CA GLU A 95 2.58 -5.09 -12.39
C GLU A 95 3.15 -3.70 -12.65
N GLU A 96 2.32 -2.65 -12.68
CA GLU A 96 2.78 -1.28 -12.86
C GLU A 96 3.55 -0.78 -11.64
N MET A 97 3.06 -1.13 -10.45
CA MET A 97 3.76 -0.82 -9.21
C MET A 97 5.03 -1.63 -9.04
N GLU A 98 5.06 -2.91 -9.44
CA GLU A 98 6.26 -3.74 -9.41
C GLU A 98 7.34 -3.15 -10.32
N LYS A 99 6.98 -2.74 -11.54
CA LYS A 99 7.89 -2.05 -12.46
C LYS A 99 8.41 -0.74 -11.86
N THR A 100 7.54 0.04 -11.24
CA THR A 100 7.93 1.30 -10.58
C THR A 100 8.93 1.03 -9.45
N PHE A 101 8.59 0.11 -8.55
CA PHE A 101 9.44 -0.27 -7.42
C PHE A 101 10.81 -0.79 -7.89
N ARG A 102 10.82 -1.67 -8.89
CA ARG A 102 12.04 -2.22 -9.48
C ARG A 102 12.90 -1.17 -10.18
N ASN A 103 12.27 -0.20 -10.87
CA ASN A 103 12.97 0.91 -11.50
C ASN A 103 13.50 1.96 -10.49
N THR A 104 12.83 2.14 -9.35
CA THR A 104 13.30 3.03 -8.28
C THR A 104 14.47 2.43 -7.49
N THR A 105 14.62 1.10 -7.54
CA THR A 105 15.69 0.37 -6.83
C THR A 105 16.87 -0.01 -7.76
N ALA A 106 16.79 0.27 -9.06
CA ALA A 106 17.82 -0.01 -10.08
C ALA A 106 18.61 1.25 -10.43
#